data_AF-A0A359HEA5-F1
#
_entry.id   AF-A0A359HEA5-F1
#
_cell.length_a   1.000
_cell.length_b   1.000
_cell.length_c   1.000
_cell.angle_alpha   90.00
_cell.angle_beta   90.00
_cell.angle_gamma   90.00
#
_symmetry.space_group_name_H-M   'P 1'
#
loop_
_entity.id
_entity.type
_entity.pdbx_description
1 polymer ?
#
loop_
_entity_poly.entity_id
_entity_poly.type
_entity_poly.pdbx_seq_one_letter_code
_entity_poly.pdbx_strand_id
1 'polypeptide(L)' 'ALDAEGLRAKTKVIIGGGPVSERFAEQIGADAYAFDAVAGVRAIKELIAN' A
#
# COMPACT_ATOMS: atom_id res chain seq x y z
N ALA A 1 -13.99 -5.67 -0.63
CA ALA A 1 -13.93 -6.28 -1.98
C ALA A 1 -12.81 -7.31 -2.05
N LEU A 2 -11.53 -6.92 -1.87
CA LEU A 2 -10.39 -7.84 -1.99
C LEU A 2 -10.49 -9.09 -1.10
N ASP A 3 -10.94 -8.98 0.15
CA ASP A 3 -11.13 -10.15 1.02
C ASP A 3 -12.28 -11.05 0.55
N ALA A 4 -13.41 -10.46 0.19
CA ALA A 4 -14.58 -11.18 -0.30
C ALA A 4 -14.29 -11.91 -1.63
N GLU A 5 -13.38 -11.37 -2.44
CA GLU A 5 -12.93 -11.97 -3.70
C GLU A 5 -11.71 -12.90 -3.52
N GLY A 6 -11.20 -13.07 -2.30
CA GLY A 6 -10.02 -13.91 -2.02
C GLY A 6 -8.71 -13.38 -2.64
N LEU A 7 -8.66 -12.09 -2.97
CA LEU A 7 -7.51 -11.44 -3.62
C LEU A 7 -6.56 -10.79 -2.61
N ARG A 8 -7.01 -10.43 -1.40
CA ARG A 8 -6.20 -9.66 -0.43
C ARG A 8 -4.84 -10.33 -0.12
N ALA A 9 -4.81 -11.65 -0.01
CA ALA A 9 -3.59 -12.42 0.27
C ALA A 9 -2.61 -12.48 -0.92
N LYS A 10 -3.09 -12.20 -2.14
CA LYS A 10 -2.32 -12.29 -3.39
C LYS A 10 -1.90 -10.94 -3.94
N THR A 11 -2.33 -9.85 -3.31
CA THR A 11 -2.11 -8.49 -3.82
C THR A 11 -1.50 -7.62 -2.72
N LYS A 12 -0.51 -6.82 -3.10
CA LYS A 12 0.03 -5.76 -2.24
C LYS A 12 -0.79 -4.48 -2.44
N VAL A 13 -1.23 -3.87 -1.36
CA VAL A 13 -2.03 -2.65 -1.34
C VAL A 13 -1.17 -1.50 -0.85
N ILE A 14 -0.97 -0.51 -1.71
CA ILE A 14 -0.29 0.74 -1.37
C ILE A 14 -1.28 1.90 -1.49
N ILE A 15 -1.23 2.84 -0.55
CA ILE A 15 -2.05 4.06 -0.58
C ILE A 15 -1.18 5.32 -0.50
N GLY A 16 -1.67 6.46 -0.98
CA GLY A 16 -0.91 7.69 -0.99
C GLY A 16 -1.73 8.92 -1.41
N GLY A 17 -1.06 10.06 -1.52
CA GLY A 17 -1.65 11.35 -1.85
C GLY A 17 -1.77 12.30 -0.65
N GLY A 18 -1.87 13.61 -0.94
CA GLY A 18 -1.84 14.67 0.09
C GLY A 18 -2.78 14.53 1.30
N PRO A 19 -4.02 14.01 1.19
CA PRO A 19 -4.90 13.84 2.35
C PRO A 19 -4.65 12.55 3.15
N VAL A 20 -3.71 11.70 2.73
CA VAL A 20 -3.42 10.40 3.34
C VAL A 20 -2.21 10.50 4.27
N SER A 21 -2.16 9.68 5.31
CA SER A 21 -1.00 9.55 6.20
C SER A 21 -0.58 8.09 6.38
N GLU A 22 0.67 7.89 6.79
CA GLU A 22 1.20 6.56 7.15
C GLU A 22 0.36 5.89 8.24
N ARG A 23 0.00 6.64 9.29
CA ARG A 23 -0.89 6.15 10.36
C ARG A 23 -2.22 5.64 9.80
N PHE A 24 -2.82 6.34 8.84
CA PHE A 24 -4.06 5.88 8.24
C PHE A 24 -3.86 4.58 7.44
N ALA A 25 -2.73 4.46 6.73
CA ALA A 25 -2.38 3.24 5.99
C ALA A 25 -2.29 2.02 6.93
N GLU A 26 -1.64 2.17 8.08
CA GLU A 26 -1.59 1.13 9.11
C GLU A 26 -2.99 0.80 9.65
N GLN A 27 -3.80 1.82 9.97
CA GLN A 27 -5.14 1.65 10.52
C GLN A 27 -6.08 0.86 9.60
N ILE A 28 -5.93 0.99 8.27
CA ILE A 28 -6.76 0.27 7.29
C ILE A 28 -6.11 -1.04 6.80
N GLY A 29 -4.90 -1.37 7.25
CA GLY A 29 -4.19 -2.58 6.85
C GLY A 29 -3.63 -2.56 5.42
N ALA A 30 -3.21 -1.38 4.93
CA ALA A 30 -2.41 -1.29 3.71
C ALA A 30 -0.99 -1.83 3.96
N ASP A 31 -0.34 -2.32 2.91
CA ASP A 31 1.01 -2.87 2.98
C ASP A 31 2.09 -1.78 2.89
N ALA A 32 1.76 -0.60 2.35
CA ALA A 32 2.63 0.58 2.35
C ALA A 32 1.86 1.89 2.19
N TYR A 33 2.53 2.98 2.56
CA TYR A 33 2.15 4.36 2.26
C TYR A 33 3.24 5.06 1.43
N ALA A 34 2.83 5.94 0.52
CA ALA A 34 3.74 6.83 -0.20
C ALA A 34 3.21 8.26 -0.28
N PHE A 35 4.03 9.24 0.09
CA PHE A 35 3.66 10.65 0.07
C PHE A 35 3.74 11.28 -1.35
N ASP A 36 4.57 10.71 -2.22
CA ASP A 36 4.71 11.12 -3.62
C ASP A 36 4.96 9.91 -4.54
N ALA A 37 5.05 10.19 -5.85
CA ALA A 37 5.24 9.15 -6.85
C ALA A 37 6.59 8.44 -6.74
N VAL A 38 7.66 9.15 -6.38
CA VAL A 38 9.01 8.58 -6.30
C VAL A 38 9.12 7.63 -5.11
N ALA A 39 8.59 8.04 -3.95
CA ALA A 39 8.42 7.19 -2.78
C ALA A 39 7.56 5.97 -3.10
N GLY A 40 6.49 6.13 -3.90
CA GLY A 40 5.64 5.03 -4.34
C GLY A 40 6.40 3.97 -5.13
N VAL A 41 7.22 4.38 -6.10
CA VAL A 41 8.06 3.46 -6.88
C VAL A 41 9.05 2.71 -5.99
N ARG A 42 9.66 3.39 -5.00
CA ARG A 42 10.59 2.75 -4.04
C ARG A 42 9.88 1.72 -3.17
N ALA A 43 8.75 2.09 -2.56
CA ALA A 43 7.95 1.19 -1.73
C ALA A 43 7.48 -0.04 -2.51
N ILE A 44 7.02 0.12 -3.75
CA ILE A 44 6.61 -1.00 -4.59
C ILE A 44 7.80 -1.93 -4.84
N LYS A 45 8.99 -1.40 -5.17
CA LYS A 45 10.19 -2.21 -5.37
C LYS A 45 10.56 -3.02 -4.12
N GLU A 46 10.48 -2.41 -2.94
CA GLU A 46 10.75 -3.09 -1.66
C GLU A 46 9.73 -4.20 -1.38
N LEU A 47 8.44 -3.96 -1.66
CA LEU A 47 7.37 -4.93 -1.43
C LEU A 47 7.44 -6.17 -2.33
N ILE A 48 8.03 -6.04 -3.53
CA ILE A 48 8.13 -7.13 -4.52
C ILE A 48 9.51 -7.79 -4.57
N ALA A 49 10.51 -7.28 -3.84
CA ALA A 49 11.89 -7.75 -3.90
C ALA A 49 12.16 -9.10 -3.20
N ASN A 50 11.11 -9.89 -2.90
CA ASN A 50 11.21 -11.23 -2.33
C ASN A 50 10.77 -12.29 -3.32
#